data_AF-A0A6P2JBG7-F1
#
_entry.id   AF-A0A6P2JBG7-F1
#
_cell.length_a   1.000
_cell.length_b   1.000
_cell.length_c   1.000
_cell.angle_alpha   90.00
_cell.angle_beta   90.00
_cell.angle_gamma   90.00
#
_symmetry.space_group_name_H-M   'P 1'
#
loop_
_entity.id
_entity.type
_entity.pdbx_description
1 polymer ?
#
loop_
_entity_poly.entity_id
_entity_poly.type
_entity_poly.pdbx_seq_one_letter_code
_entity_poly.pdbx_strand_id
1 'polypeptide(L)'
;MGRQQTLGAGKPAGGMRADASPDRAAWADTVRAGVRGGVAGAVLIWIYEALVWVGAQHLMPLAGIPRNATGLVFGKGVQDALGIGSYFIGTAIHFAFAMAWGIVFAAIWPWFRRRGFEATFVALFFAIVAWIVMHVMIMIASSNHPNYFDPNVIIGGFMSHFVFTVPLALVVKRSLAPQPRGFA
;
A
#
# COMPACT_ATOMS: atom_id res chain seq x y z
N MET A 1 54.27 44.52 -16.86
CA MET A 1 55.04 43.73 -15.87
C MET A 1 54.51 44.08 -14.48
N GLY A 2 54.18 43.08 -13.65
CA GLY A 2 53.77 43.28 -12.25
C GLY A 2 52.59 42.41 -11.83
N ARG A 3 52.85 41.17 -11.39
CA ARG A 3 51.86 40.22 -10.86
C ARG A 3 51.36 40.68 -9.50
N GLN A 4 50.04 40.68 -9.31
CA GLN A 4 49.42 40.66 -7.98
C GLN A 4 49.27 39.21 -7.53
N GLN A 5 49.98 38.85 -6.45
CA GLN A 5 49.73 37.64 -5.68
C GLN A 5 48.70 37.97 -4.60
N THR A 6 47.58 37.26 -4.58
CA THR A 6 46.79 37.06 -3.36
C THR A 6 46.47 35.58 -3.23
N LEU A 7 47.19 34.96 -2.29
CA LEU A 7 46.90 33.67 -1.71
C LEU A 7 45.57 33.75 -0.97
N GLY A 8 44.66 32.84 -1.30
CA GLY A 8 43.40 32.64 -0.62
C GLY A 8 42.88 31.23 -0.88
N ALA A 9 43.71 30.22 -0.62
CA ALA A 9 43.33 28.82 -0.70
C ALA A 9 42.46 28.44 0.52
N GLY A 10 41.21 28.90 0.51
CA GLY A 10 40.15 28.31 1.32
C GLY A 10 39.69 27.03 0.63
N LYS A 11 40.20 25.87 1.07
CA LYS A 11 39.57 24.57 0.76
C LYS A 11 38.09 24.66 1.15
N PRO A 12 37.12 24.44 0.24
CA PRO A 12 35.81 24.04 0.70
C PRO A 12 36.00 22.67 1.35
N ALA A 13 35.84 22.61 2.67
CA ALA A 13 35.68 21.35 3.38
C ALA A 13 34.56 20.61 2.67
N GLY A 14 34.92 19.52 1.99
CA GLY A 14 34.00 18.60 1.34
C GLY A 14 33.13 17.97 2.40
N GLY A 15 32.08 18.68 2.80
CA GLY A 15 30.93 18.07 3.42
C GLY A 15 30.35 17.15 2.39
N MET A 16 30.56 15.85 2.58
CA MET A 16 29.93 14.78 1.84
C MET A 16 28.43 14.84 2.11
N ARG A 17 27.73 15.78 1.46
CA ARG A 17 26.33 15.62 1.16
C ARG A 17 26.29 14.41 0.25
N ALA A 18 25.91 13.27 0.82
CA ALA A 18 25.57 12.09 0.04
C ALA A 18 24.60 12.57 -1.03
N ASP A 19 25.09 12.63 -2.26
CA ASP A 19 24.36 13.12 -3.42
C ASP A 19 23.20 12.15 -3.61
N ALA A 20 22.03 12.50 -3.08
CA ALA A 20 20.83 11.73 -3.28
C ALA A 20 20.51 11.88 -4.76
N SER A 21 20.89 10.88 -5.57
CA SER A 21 20.61 10.90 -6.99
C SER A 21 19.11 11.21 -7.20
N PRO A 22 18.75 12.05 -8.19
CA PRO A 22 17.35 12.41 -8.45
C PRO A 22 16.41 11.20 -8.49
N ASP A 23 16.90 10.06 -9.00
CA ASP A 23 16.17 8.79 -9.06
C ASP A 23 15.89 8.19 -7.68
N ARG A 24 16.84 8.29 -6.74
CA ARG A 24 16.65 7.81 -5.36
C ARG A 24 15.63 8.67 -4.62
N ALA A 25 15.67 9.99 -4.82
CA ALA A 25 14.68 10.90 -4.24
C ALA A 25 13.28 10.62 -4.80
N ALA A 26 13.15 10.47 -6.12
CA ALA A 26 11.89 10.14 -6.78
C ALA A 26 11.34 8.78 -6.30
N TRP A 27 12.20 7.76 -6.16
CA TRP A 27 11.78 6.48 -5.62
C TRP A 27 11.35 6.57 -4.15
N ALA A 28 12.06 7.32 -3.32
CA ALA A 28 11.68 7.53 -1.93
C ALA A 28 10.31 8.22 -1.80
N ASP A 29 10.01 9.19 -2.68
CA ASP A 29 8.70 9.84 -2.74
C ASP A 29 7.60 8.86 -3.19
N THR A 30 7.87 8.00 -4.17
CA THR A 30 6.97 6.91 -4.56
C THR A 30 6.67 5.97 -3.40
N VAL A 31 7.70 5.52 -2.68
CA VAL A 31 7.52 4.63 -1.52
C VAL A 31 6.73 5.32 -0.43
N ARG A 32 7.03 6.59 -0.10
CA ARG A 32 6.30 7.37 0.92
C ARG A 32 4.83 7.55 0.54
N ALA A 33 4.55 7.88 -0.73
CA ALA A 33 3.19 8.03 -1.23
C ALA A 33 2.42 6.70 -1.14
N GLY A 34 3.06 5.61 -1.56
CA GLY A 34 2.48 4.28 -1.53
C GLY A 34 2.20 3.78 -0.11
N VAL A 35 3.13 3.96 0.82
CA VAL A 35 2.93 3.62 2.24
C VAL A 35 1.77 4.42 2.84
N ARG A 36 1.74 5.75 2.64
CA ARG A 36 0.65 6.60 3.15
C ARG A 36 -0.71 6.17 2.60
N GLY A 37 -0.79 5.92 1.30
CA GLY A 37 -2.03 5.47 0.67
C GLY A 37 -2.43 4.06 1.09
N GLY A 38 -1.45 3.15 1.23
CA GLY A 38 -1.67 1.78 1.69
C GLY A 38 -2.19 1.74 3.12
N VAL A 39 -1.64 2.54 4.02
CA VAL A 39 -2.14 2.68 5.41
C VAL A 39 -3.57 3.24 5.43
N ALA A 40 -3.85 4.29 4.64
CA ALA A 40 -5.20 4.84 4.55
C ALA A 40 -6.22 3.79 4.05
N GLY A 41 -5.85 3.03 3.00
CA GLY A 41 -6.65 1.92 2.51
C GLY A 41 -6.82 0.82 3.55
N ALA A 42 -5.76 0.44 4.28
CA ALA A 42 -5.77 -0.62 5.29
C ALA A 42 -6.76 -0.35 6.43
N VAL A 43 -6.85 0.92 6.86
CA VAL A 43 -7.81 1.34 7.88
C VAL A 43 -9.23 1.29 7.33
N LEU A 44 -9.45 1.81 6.12
CA LEU A 44 -10.79 1.91 5.53
C LEU A 44 -11.37 0.55 5.16
N ILE A 45 -10.55 -0.39 4.67
CA ILE A 45 -11.01 -1.75 4.38
C ILE A 45 -11.48 -2.46 5.67
N TRP A 46 -10.78 -2.29 6.80
CA TRP A 46 -11.24 -2.84 8.07
C TRP A 46 -12.51 -2.21 8.59
N ILE A 47 -12.67 -0.90 8.42
CA ILE A 47 -13.94 -0.23 8.74
C ILE A 47 -15.06 -0.85 7.90
N TYR A 48 -14.83 -1.04 6.60
CA TYR A 48 -15.79 -1.71 5.72
C TYR A 48 -16.10 -3.14 6.17
N GLU A 49 -15.09 -3.95 6.46
CA GLU A 49 -15.27 -5.34 6.91
C GLU A 49 -16.01 -5.41 8.25
N ALA A 50 -15.73 -4.51 9.18
CA ALA A 50 -16.46 -4.42 10.45
C ALA A 50 -17.93 -4.05 10.23
N LEU A 51 -18.23 -3.10 9.35
CA LEU A 51 -19.61 -2.70 9.08
C LEU A 51 -20.37 -3.75 8.27
N VAL A 52 -19.75 -4.31 7.24
CA VAL A 52 -20.42 -5.17 6.27
C VAL A 52 -20.29 -6.64 6.65
N TRP A 53 -19.08 -7.15 6.86
CA TRP A 53 -18.88 -8.58 7.11
C TRP A 53 -19.31 -8.97 8.52
N VAL A 54 -18.97 -8.15 9.52
CA VAL A 54 -19.35 -8.42 10.92
C VAL A 54 -20.76 -7.91 11.20
N GLY A 55 -21.03 -6.64 10.86
CA GLY A 55 -22.31 -5.98 11.17
C GLY A 55 -23.48 -6.47 10.34
N ALA A 56 -23.40 -6.37 9.01
CA ALA A 56 -24.55 -6.66 8.14
C ALA A 56 -24.68 -8.14 7.74
N GLN A 57 -23.56 -8.82 7.46
CA GLN A 57 -23.54 -10.18 6.93
C GLN A 57 -23.26 -11.26 7.99
N HIS A 58 -22.83 -10.86 9.19
CA HIS A 58 -22.51 -11.76 10.31
C HIS A 58 -21.57 -12.94 9.93
N LEU A 59 -20.65 -12.71 8.99
CA LEU A 59 -19.73 -13.75 8.48
C LEU A 59 -18.69 -14.16 9.53
N MET A 60 -18.33 -13.25 10.42
CA MET A 60 -17.37 -13.49 11.49
C MET A 60 -17.56 -12.50 12.65
N PRO A 61 -17.08 -12.81 13.86
CA PRO A 61 -17.01 -11.83 14.95
C PRO A 61 -15.98 -10.74 14.64
N LEU A 62 -16.08 -9.58 15.30
CA LEU A 62 -15.16 -8.44 15.10
C LEU A 62 -13.68 -8.82 15.30
N ALA A 63 -13.40 -9.60 16.35
CA ALA A 63 -12.05 -10.11 16.61
C ALA A 63 -11.55 -11.06 15.50
N GLY A 64 -12.46 -11.60 14.69
CA GLY A 64 -12.16 -12.47 13.56
C GLY A 64 -11.43 -11.76 12.42
N ILE A 65 -11.61 -10.45 12.24
CA ILE A 65 -11.00 -9.69 11.14
C ILE A 65 -9.46 -9.81 11.15
N PRO A 66 -8.74 -9.36 12.19
CA PRO A 66 -7.29 -9.51 12.21
C PRO A 66 -6.88 -10.97 12.28
N ARG A 67 -7.62 -11.83 13.00
CA ARG A 67 -7.31 -13.25 13.14
C ARG A 67 -7.31 -14.00 11.80
N ASN A 68 -8.22 -13.61 10.90
CA ASN A 68 -8.38 -14.20 9.58
C ASN A 68 -7.10 -14.06 8.76
N ALA A 69 -6.42 -12.91 8.78
CA ALA A 69 -5.18 -12.69 8.04
C ALA A 69 -4.06 -13.67 8.46
N THR A 70 -3.93 -13.95 9.77
CA THR A 70 -3.00 -14.98 10.27
C THR A 70 -3.36 -16.37 9.71
N GLY A 71 -4.65 -16.71 9.74
CA GLY A 71 -5.14 -17.97 9.21
C GLY A 71 -4.95 -18.13 7.71
N LEU A 72 -5.14 -17.06 6.93
CA LEU A 72 -4.96 -17.08 5.47
C LEU A 72 -3.50 -17.33 5.09
N VAL A 73 -2.55 -16.75 5.83
CA VAL A 73 -1.11 -16.87 5.51
C VAL A 73 -0.49 -18.15 6.06
N PHE A 74 -0.81 -18.53 7.31
CA PHE A 74 -0.12 -19.62 8.01
C PHE A 74 -1.02 -20.84 8.27
N GLY A 75 -2.29 -20.78 7.92
CA GLY A 75 -3.26 -21.84 8.18
C GLY A 75 -3.94 -21.73 9.56
N LYS A 76 -5.09 -22.39 9.68
CA LYS A 76 -5.94 -22.37 10.88
C LYS A 76 -5.23 -22.91 12.13
N GLY A 77 -4.41 -23.95 11.98
CA GLY A 77 -3.66 -24.54 13.10
C GLY A 77 -2.72 -23.54 13.77
N VAL A 78 -2.00 -22.72 12.99
CA VAL A 78 -1.11 -21.67 13.52
C VAL A 78 -1.92 -20.54 14.13
N GLN A 79 -3.01 -20.13 13.50
CA GLN A 79 -3.93 -19.11 14.03
C GLN A 79 -4.46 -19.50 15.42
N ASP A 80 -4.86 -20.76 15.61
CA ASP A 80 -5.40 -21.25 16.87
C ASP A 80 -4.31 -21.44 17.94
N ALA A 81 -3.15 -21.97 17.55
CA ALA A 81 -2.00 -22.13 18.44
C ALA A 81 -1.47 -20.79 18.98
N LEU A 82 -1.50 -19.73 18.16
CA LEU A 82 -1.08 -18.39 18.58
C LEU A 82 -2.06 -17.72 19.55
N GLY A 83 -3.31 -18.18 19.65
CA GLY A 83 -4.33 -17.60 20.52
C GLY A 83 -4.43 -16.08 20.32
N ILE A 84 -4.17 -15.30 21.37
CA ILE A 84 -4.21 -13.83 21.31
C ILE A 84 -3.14 -13.22 20.39
N GLY A 85 -2.01 -13.91 20.18
CA GLY A 85 -0.94 -13.47 19.28
C GLY A 85 -1.39 -13.34 17.83
N SER A 86 -2.39 -14.14 17.42
CA SER A 86 -2.94 -14.11 16.06
C SER A 86 -3.61 -12.77 15.70
N TYR A 87 -4.05 -11.98 16.69
CA TYR A 87 -4.58 -10.63 16.44
C TYR A 87 -3.46 -9.66 16.03
N PHE A 88 -2.32 -9.69 16.74
CA PHE A 88 -1.19 -8.81 16.45
C PHE A 88 -0.49 -9.19 15.15
N ILE A 89 -0.24 -10.49 14.95
CA ILE A 89 0.39 -11.00 13.72
C ILE A 89 -0.51 -10.70 12.52
N GLY A 90 -1.81 -10.97 12.63
CA GLY A 90 -2.75 -10.71 11.56
C GLY A 90 -2.88 -9.23 11.22
N THR A 91 -2.85 -8.36 12.23
CA THR A 91 -2.76 -6.91 12.03
C THR A 91 -1.50 -6.52 11.28
N ALA A 92 -0.34 -7.03 11.69
CA ALA A 92 0.93 -6.73 11.04
C ALA A 92 0.94 -7.19 9.57
N ILE A 93 0.43 -8.40 9.30
CA ILE A 93 0.27 -8.94 7.94
C ILE A 93 -0.61 -8.01 7.11
N HIS A 94 -1.80 -7.66 7.61
CA HIS A 94 -2.75 -6.80 6.90
C HIS A 94 -2.12 -5.47 6.46
N PHE A 95 -1.51 -4.76 7.40
CA PHE A 95 -0.86 -3.48 7.10
C PHE A 95 0.37 -3.66 6.21
N ALA A 96 1.16 -4.70 6.37
CA ALA A 96 2.32 -4.97 5.52
C ALA A 96 1.89 -5.19 4.05
N PHE A 97 0.89 -6.04 3.81
CA PHE A 97 0.36 -6.27 2.45
C PHE A 97 -0.30 -5.01 1.87
N ALA A 98 -1.08 -4.28 2.66
CA ALA A 98 -1.71 -3.05 2.22
C ALA A 98 -0.67 -1.97 1.82
N MET A 99 0.40 -1.82 2.60
CA MET A 99 1.52 -0.93 2.25
C MET A 99 2.25 -1.42 0.99
N ALA A 100 2.51 -2.72 0.86
CA ALA A 100 3.17 -3.28 -0.32
C ALA A 100 2.37 -3.00 -1.60
N TRP A 101 1.07 -3.30 -1.60
CA TRP A 101 0.18 -2.97 -2.72
C TRP A 101 0.07 -1.46 -2.95
N GLY A 102 0.09 -0.65 -1.89
CA GLY A 102 0.14 0.80 -2.00
C GLY A 102 1.39 1.31 -2.73
N ILE A 103 2.56 0.74 -2.43
CA ILE A 103 3.83 1.03 -3.12
C ILE A 103 3.75 0.60 -4.59
N VAL A 104 3.20 -0.58 -4.88
CA VAL A 104 3.01 -1.05 -6.27
C VAL A 104 2.13 -0.06 -7.06
N PHE A 105 0.99 0.37 -6.48
CA PHE A 105 0.14 1.37 -7.12
C PHE A 105 0.87 2.69 -7.36
N ALA A 106 1.60 3.18 -6.35
CA ALA A 106 2.38 4.41 -6.47
C ALA A 106 3.48 4.33 -7.53
N ALA A 107 4.08 3.15 -7.73
CA ALA A 107 5.10 2.92 -8.75
C ALA A 107 4.53 2.96 -10.18
N ILE A 108 3.34 2.41 -10.40
CA ILE A 108 2.71 2.41 -11.73
C ILE A 108 1.98 3.72 -12.06
N TRP A 109 1.54 4.47 -11.06
CA TRP A 109 0.72 5.67 -11.23
C TRP A 109 1.31 6.73 -12.19
N PRO A 110 2.61 7.09 -12.14
CA PRO A 110 3.19 8.07 -13.06
C PRO A 110 3.05 7.69 -14.54
N TRP A 111 3.00 6.41 -14.88
CA TRP A 111 2.81 5.94 -16.25
C TRP A 111 1.39 6.24 -16.77
N PHE A 112 0.38 6.00 -15.94
CA PHE A 112 -1.03 6.28 -16.27
C PHE A 112 -1.32 7.77 -16.28
N ARG A 113 -0.81 8.51 -15.29
CA ARG A 113 -0.97 9.96 -15.21
C ARG A 113 -0.45 10.67 -16.46
N ARG A 114 0.71 10.27 -16.98
CA ARG A 114 1.29 10.84 -18.22
C ARG A 114 0.41 10.64 -19.46
N ARG A 115 -0.56 9.72 -19.41
CA ARG A 115 -1.51 9.42 -20.48
C ARG A 115 -2.90 10.00 -20.24
N GLY A 116 -3.07 10.83 -19.21
CA GLY A 116 -4.33 11.50 -18.91
C GLY A 116 -5.37 10.63 -18.20
N PHE A 117 -4.99 9.45 -17.67
CA PHE A 117 -5.91 8.64 -16.88
C PHE A 117 -6.15 9.21 -15.48
N GLU A 118 -7.37 9.02 -14.98
CA GLU A 118 -7.74 9.37 -13.61
C GLU A 118 -7.33 8.29 -12.61
N ALA A 119 -6.81 8.71 -11.44
CA ALA A 119 -6.26 7.78 -10.45
C ALA A 119 -7.31 6.81 -9.91
N THR A 120 -8.52 7.31 -9.64
CA THR A 120 -9.64 6.50 -9.15
C THR A 120 -10.10 5.49 -10.19
N PHE A 121 -10.09 5.84 -11.48
CA PHE A 121 -10.38 4.90 -12.56
C PHE A 121 -9.36 3.76 -12.62
N VAL A 122 -8.06 4.09 -12.57
CA VAL A 122 -6.98 3.08 -12.51
C VAL A 122 -7.12 2.21 -11.25
N ALA A 123 -7.53 2.80 -10.13
CA ALA A 123 -7.73 2.10 -8.86
C ALA A 123 -8.79 0.99 -8.92
N LEU A 124 -9.83 1.15 -9.74
CA LEU A 124 -10.87 0.13 -9.90
C LEU A 124 -10.30 -1.12 -10.57
N PHE A 125 -9.56 -0.98 -11.67
CA PHE A 125 -8.92 -2.13 -12.32
C PHE A 125 -7.81 -2.72 -11.44
N PHE A 126 -7.06 -1.85 -10.75
CA PHE A 126 -6.04 -2.29 -9.82
C PHE A 126 -6.63 -3.11 -8.65
N ALA A 127 -7.80 -2.74 -8.13
CA ALA A 127 -8.50 -3.53 -7.10
C ALA A 127 -8.81 -4.94 -7.60
N ILE A 128 -9.29 -5.06 -8.84
CA ILE A 128 -9.61 -6.37 -9.43
C ILE A 128 -8.35 -7.23 -9.52
N VAL A 129 -7.26 -6.67 -10.06
CA VAL A 129 -5.98 -7.38 -10.18
C VAL A 129 -5.41 -7.75 -8.81
N ALA A 130 -5.41 -6.82 -7.86
CA ALA A 130 -4.91 -7.06 -6.51
C ALA A 130 -5.69 -8.17 -5.81
N TRP A 131 -7.02 -8.17 -5.94
CA TRP A 131 -7.89 -9.22 -5.40
C TRP A 131 -7.52 -10.59 -5.98
N ILE A 132 -7.50 -10.70 -7.31
CA ILE A 132 -7.18 -11.97 -8.00
C ILE A 132 -5.80 -12.48 -7.58
N VAL A 133 -4.77 -11.63 -7.68
CA VAL A 133 -3.39 -12.03 -7.39
C VAL A 133 -3.27 -12.47 -5.92
N MET A 134 -3.81 -11.71 -4.98
CA MET A 134 -3.72 -12.06 -3.56
C MET A 134 -4.44 -13.38 -3.27
N HIS A 135 -5.63 -13.59 -3.82
CA HIS A 135 -6.44 -14.76 -3.54
C HIS A 135 -5.86 -16.03 -4.16
N VAL A 136 -5.32 -15.94 -5.38
CA VAL A 136 -4.55 -17.03 -6.00
C VAL A 136 -3.31 -17.37 -5.17
N MET A 137 -2.56 -16.37 -4.71
CA MET A 137 -1.39 -16.60 -3.85
C MET A 137 -1.76 -17.27 -2.52
N ILE A 138 -2.90 -16.90 -1.92
CA ILE A 138 -3.42 -17.56 -0.72
C ILE A 138 -3.75 -19.03 -1.00
N MET A 139 -4.45 -19.35 -2.10
CA MET A 139 -4.75 -20.73 -2.48
C MET A 139 -3.50 -21.60 -2.64
N ILE A 140 -2.41 -21.01 -3.13
CA ILE A 140 -1.13 -21.70 -3.30
C ILE A 140 -0.44 -21.88 -1.94
N ALA A 141 -0.47 -20.85 -1.09
CA ALA A 141 0.29 -20.82 0.15
C ALA A 141 -0.38 -21.54 1.34
N SER A 142 -1.72 -21.63 1.34
CA SER A 142 -2.50 -22.13 2.46
C SER A 142 -3.75 -22.84 1.97
N SER A 143 -4.13 -23.93 2.63
CA SER A 143 -5.43 -24.59 2.41
C SER A 143 -6.57 -23.94 3.22
N ASN A 144 -6.26 -22.96 4.08
CA ASN A 144 -7.24 -22.23 4.87
C ASN A 144 -7.63 -20.94 4.14
N HIS A 145 -8.58 -21.06 3.21
CA HIS A 145 -9.07 -19.94 2.42
C HIS A 145 -10.59 -20.08 2.17
N PRO A 146 -11.30 -18.97 1.90
CA PRO A 146 -12.68 -19.02 1.46
C PRO A 146 -12.87 -19.80 0.16
N ASN A 147 -14.10 -20.24 -0.11
CA ASN A 147 -14.46 -20.73 -1.42
C ASN A 147 -14.53 -19.56 -2.41
N TYR A 148 -13.50 -19.38 -3.23
CA TYR A 148 -13.44 -18.30 -4.23
C TYR A 148 -14.34 -18.51 -5.46
N PHE A 149 -15.12 -19.59 -5.49
CA PHE A 149 -16.22 -19.76 -6.44
C PHE A 149 -17.58 -19.31 -5.87
N ASP A 150 -17.64 -18.95 -4.59
CA ASP A 150 -18.85 -18.39 -3.99
C ASP A 150 -19.06 -16.93 -4.45
N PRO A 151 -20.20 -16.60 -5.11
CA PRO A 151 -20.50 -15.24 -5.54
C PRO A 151 -20.43 -14.20 -4.42
N ASN A 152 -20.80 -14.56 -3.19
CA ASN A 152 -20.74 -13.63 -2.05
C ASN A 152 -19.30 -13.26 -1.68
N VAL A 153 -18.39 -14.23 -1.74
CA VAL A 153 -16.95 -14.02 -1.49
C VAL A 153 -16.36 -13.16 -2.60
N ILE A 154 -16.74 -13.41 -3.86
CA ILE A 154 -16.28 -12.61 -5.01
C ILE A 154 -16.77 -11.16 -4.89
N ILE A 155 -18.07 -10.95 -4.66
CA ILE A 155 -18.67 -9.61 -4.56
C ILE A 155 -18.11 -8.86 -3.35
N GLY A 156 -18.18 -9.46 -2.16
CA GLY A 156 -17.66 -8.84 -0.93
C GLY A 156 -16.15 -8.58 -1.02
N GLY A 157 -15.41 -9.50 -1.65
CA GLY A 157 -14.00 -9.38 -1.95
C GLY A 157 -13.67 -8.18 -2.82
N PHE A 158 -14.33 -8.02 -3.98
CA PHE A 158 -14.11 -6.85 -4.84
C PHE A 158 -14.52 -5.54 -4.16
N MET A 159 -15.66 -5.53 -3.44
CA MET A 159 -16.10 -4.33 -2.74
C MET A 159 -15.10 -3.86 -1.68
N SER A 160 -14.57 -4.79 -0.86
CA SER A 160 -13.51 -4.47 0.11
C SER A 160 -12.26 -3.90 -0.58
N HIS A 161 -11.89 -4.43 -1.76
CA HIS A 161 -10.73 -3.98 -2.51
C HIS A 161 -10.96 -2.60 -3.14
N PHE A 162 -12.17 -2.26 -3.57
CA PHE A 162 -12.48 -0.89 -3.99
C PHE A 162 -12.37 0.09 -2.82
N VAL A 163 -12.85 -0.28 -1.63
CA VAL A 163 -12.70 0.53 -0.42
C VAL A 163 -11.23 0.69 -0.02
N PHE A 164 -10.37 -0.28 -0.34
CA PHE A 164 -8.92 -0.13 -0.20
C PHE A 164 -8.29 0.78 -1.27
N THR A 165 -8.54 0.52 -2.56
CA THR A 165 -7.75 1.14 -3.64
C THR A 165 -8.16 2.57 -3.96
N VAL A 166 -9.43 2.94 -3.82
CA VAL A 166 -9.91 4.31 -4.08
C VAL A 166 -9.22 5.34 -3.18
N PRO A 167 -9.24 5.22 -1.84
CA PRO A 167 -8.53 6.15 -0.96
C PRO A 167 -7.01 6.09 -1.15
N LEU A 168 -6.45 4.89 -1.36
CA LEU A 168 -5.04 4.73 -1.75
C LEU A 168 -4.70 5.61 -2.96
N ALA A 169 -5.50 5.53 -4.01
CA ALA A 169 -5.26 6.26 -5.25
C ALA A 169 -5.39 7.77 -5.08
N LEU A 170 -6.35 8.24 -4.27
CA LEU A 170 -6.49 9.66 -3.94
C LEU A 170 -5.27 10.19 -3.18
N VAL A 171 -4.79 9.44 -2.18
CA VAL A 171 -3.59 9.80 -1.40
C VAL A 171 -2.34 9.81 -2.28
N VAL A 172 -2.16 8.79 -3.12
CA VAL A 172 -1.02 8.70 -4.06
C VAL A 172 -1.07 9.82 -5.09
N LYS A 173 -2.24 10.07 -5.70
CA LYS A 173 -2.44 11.17 -6.67
C LYS A 173 -2.03 12.51 -6.08
N ARG A 174 -2.47 12.80 -4.85
CA ARG A 174 -2.13 14.04 -4.15
C ARG A 174 -0.66 14.11 -3.77
N SER A 175 -0.09 13.01 -3.28
CA SER A 175 1.30 12.97 -2.79
C SER A 175 2.32 13.14 -3.93
N LEU A 176 2.01 12.63 -5.11
CA LEU A 176 2.90 12.69 -6.27
C LEU A 176 2.55 13.82 -7.25
N ALA A 177 1.61 14.70 -6.91
CA ALA A 177 1.24 15.84 -7.74
C ALA A 177 2.46 16.74 -7.99
N PRO A 178 2.65 17.28 -9.22
CA PRO A 178 3.70 18.25 -9.46
C PRO A 178 3.53 19.43 -8.50
N GLN A 179 4.58 19.83 -7.79
CA GLN A 179 4.50 21.06 -7.00
C GLN A 179 4.30 22.23 -7.97
N PRO A 180 3.40 23.18 -7.69
CA PRO A 180 3.35 24.42 -8.44
C PRO A 180 4.75 25.04 -8.35
N ARG A 181 5.37 25.30 -9.51
CA ARG A 181 6.61 26.08 -9.56
C ARG A 181 6.26 27.42 -8.94
N GLY A 182 6.73 27.68 -7.72
CA GLY A 182 6.65 29.00 -7.13
C GLY A 182 7.28 29.98 -8.12
N PHE A 183 6.57 31.07 -8.42
CA PHE A 183 7.18 32.23 -9.03
C PHE A 183 8.32 32.66 -8.08
N ALA A 184 9.55 32.47 -8.55
CA ALA A 184 10.73 33.11 -8.00
C ALA A 184 10.89 34.48 -8.67
#